data_AF-C3KK64-F1
#
_entry.id   AF-C3KK64-F1
#
_cell.length_a   1.000
_cell.length_b   1.000
_cell.length_c   1.000
_cell.angle_alpha   90.00
_cell.angle_beta   90.00
_cell.angle_gamma   90.00
#
_symmetry.space_group_name_H-M   'P 1'
#
loop_
_entity.id
_entity.type
_entity.pdbx_description
1 polymer ?
#
loop_
_entity_poly.entity_id
_entity_poly.type
_entity_poly.pdbx_seq_one_letter_code
_entity_poly.pdbx_strand_id
1 'polypeptide(L)'
;MSVKLNALISDSYVDVSQYRDQHFKGNRYDQEKLLKQSHTLYVGNLSFYSTEDQVHEIFSKSGGVKRIVIGLDKVKKTAVCLDCTEPLPQSWTR
;
A
#
# COMPACT_ATOMS: atom_id res chain seq x y z
N MET A 1 7.51 -32.22 -30.68
CA MET A 1 8.46 -31.49 -29.81
C MET A 1 8.07 -30.03 -29.81
N SER A 2 7.42 -29.54 -28.75
CA SER A 2 6.94 -28.15 -28.68
C SER A 2 8.11 -27.25 -28.25
N VAL A 3 8.57 -26.40 -29.15
CA VAL A 3 9.56 -25.36 -28.84
C VAL A 3 8.88 -24.39 -27.88
N LYS A 4 9.24 -24.47 -26.59
CA LYS A 4 8.72 -23.59 -25.54
C LYS A 4 9.06 -22.15 -25.91
N LEU A 5 8.04 -21.36 -26.26
CA LEU A 5 8.14 -19.91 -26.48
C LEU A 5 8.30 -19.21 -25.12
N ASN A 6 9.44 -19.43 -24.45
CA ASN A 6 9.71 -18.87 -23.12
C ASN A 6 9.64 -17.33 -23.11
N ALA A 7 9.96 -16.68 -24.23
CA ALA A 7 9.91 -15.23 -24.39
C ALA A 7 8.47 -14.66 -24.40
N LEU A 8 7.46 -15.45 -24.76
CA LEU A 8 6.06 -15.01 -24.72
C LEU A 8 5.43 -15.23 -23.34
N ILE A 9 6.10 -15.99 -22.47
CA ILE A 9 5.61 -16.38 -21.14
C ILE A 9 6.35 -15.61 -20.04
N SER A 10 7.45 -14.92 -20.36
CA SER A 10 8.18 -14.11 -19.38
C SER A 10 7.42 -12.83 -19.06
N ASP A 11 6.77 -12.81 -17.89
CA ASP A 11 6.18 -11.61 -17.32
C ASP A 11 7.04 -11.11 -16.15
N SER A 12 7.98 -10.22 -16.47
CA SER A 12 8.90 -9.67 -15.47
C SER A 12 8.23 -8.79 -14.43
N TYR A 13 6.98 -8.34 -14.64
CA TYR A 13 6.26 -7.52 -13.66
C TYR A 13 5.72 -8.35 -12.49
N VAL A 14 5.54 -9.66 -12.69
CA VAL A 14 5.00 -10.58 -11.68
C VAL A 14 6.12 -11.25 -10.88
N ASP A 15 7.37 -11.05 -11.28
CA ASP A 15 8.52 -11.61 -10.57
C ASP A 15 8.65 -11.04 -9.16
N VAL A 16 9.04 -11.91 -8.23
CA VAL A 16 9.17 -11.56 -6.81
C VAL A 16 10.32 -10.56 -6.65
N SER A 17 10.00 -9.37 -6.15
CA SER A 17 10.99 -8.30 -5.92
C SER A 17 12.08 -8.71 -4.91
N GLN A 18 13.13 -7.90 -4.79
CA GLN A 18 14.20 -8.13 -3.80
C GLN A 18 13.75 -7.88 -2.36
N TYR A 19 12.64 -7.17 -2.14
CA TYR A 19 12.17 -6.82 -0.80
C TYR A 19 11.74 -8.07 -0.02
N ARG A 20 12.15 -8.16 1.24
CA ARG A 20 11.77 -9.23 2.17
C ARG A 20 11.42 -8.63 3.52
N ASP A 21 10.26 -9.04 4.04
CA ASP A 21 9.83 -8.67 5.39
C ASP A 21 10.73 -9.36 6.43
N GLN A 22 11.43 -8.56 7.25
CA GLN A 22 12.33 -9.03 8.29
C GLN A 22 11.59 -9.57 9.53
N HIS A 23 10.33 -9.19 9.71
CA HIS A 23 9.52 -9.63 10.86
C HIS A 23 8.74 -10.92 10.55
N PHE A 24 8.94 -11.52 9.38
CA PHE A 24 8.30 -12.77 8.99
C PHE A 24 8.80 -13.93 9.86
N LYS A 25 7.89 -14.58 10.58
CA LYS A 25 8.19 -15.76 11.41
C LYS A 25 8.18 -17.02 10.53
N GLY A 26 9.24 -17.24 9.76
CA GLY A 26 9.40 -18.43 8.91
C GLY A 26 10.69 -18.45 8.11
N ASN A 27 10.90 -19.50 7.32
CA ASN A 27 12.08 -19.62 6.47
C ASN A 27 11.91 -18.83 5.16
N ARG A 28 13.02 -18.43 4.53
CA ARG A 28 13.01 -17.64 3.28
C ARG A 28 12.28 -18.37 2.14
N TYR A 29 12.41 -19.69 2.07
CA TYR A 29 11.73 -20.51 1.07
C TYR A 29 10.21 -20.47 1.23
N ASP A 30 9.73 -20.54 2.46
CA ASP A 30 8.30 -20.49 2.77
C ASP A 30 7.72 -19.11 2.44
N GLN A 31 8.47 -18.04 2.75
CA GLN A 31 8.09 -16.69 2.39
C GLN A 31 7.95 -16.51 0.87
N GLU A 32 8.90 -17.03 0.09
CA GLU A 32 8.83 -16.95 -1.38
C GLU A 32 7.65 -17.75 -1.95
N LYS A 33 7.37 -18.93 -1.39
CA LYS A 33 6.21 -19.74 -1.78
C LYS A 33 4.91 -19.00 -1.50
N LEU A 34 4.81 -18.35 -0.33
CA LEU A 34 3.65 -17.53 0.02
C LEU A 34 3.51 -16.31 -0.88
N LEU A 35 4.61 -15.61 -1.21
CA LEU A 35 4.58 -14.46 -2.12
C LEU A 35 4.04 -14.84 -3.51
N LYS A 36 4.47 -15.98 -4.06
CA LYS A 36 3.99 -16.51 -5.35
C LYS A 36 2.50 -16.87 -5.34
N GLN A 37 1.94 -17.23 -4.18
CA GLN A 37 0.54 -17.58 -4.02
C GLN A 37 -0.31 -16.43 -3.46
N SER A 38 0.31 -15.31 -3.12
CA SER A 38 -0.37 -14.21 -2.44
C SER A 38 -1.23 -13.40 -3.40
N HIS A 39 -2.34 -12.88 -2.88
CA HIS A 39 -3.20 -11.91 -3.56
C HIS A 39 -3.17 -10.54 -2.88
N THR A 40 -2.15 -10.32 -2.05
CA THR A 40 -1.97 -9.10 -1.25
C THR A 40 -0.79 -8.33 -1.80
N LEU A 41 -1.04 -7.11 -2.27
CA LEU A 41 -0.02 -6.25 -2.85
C LEU A 41 0.36 -5.14 -1.86
N TYR A 42 1.65 -4.91 -1.72
CA TYR A 42 2.17 -3.74 -1.01
C TYR A 42 2.35 -2.59 -2.00
N VAL A 43 1.72 -1.46 -1.72
CA VAL A 43 1.80 -0.25 -2.55
C VAL A 43 2.50 0.83 -1.74
N GLY A 44 3.71 1.19 -2.16
CA GLY A 44 4.49 2.28 -1.56
C GLY A 44 4.30 3.61 -2.31
N ASN A 45 4.88 4.67 -1.77
CA ASN A 45 4.88 6.01 -2.38
C ASN A 45 3.48 6.60 -2.65
N LEU A 46 2.48 6.22 -1.85
CA LEU A 46 1.18 6.87 -1.87
C LEU A 46 1.28 8.23 -1.17
N SER A 47 0.51 9.21 -1.68
CA SER A 47 0.41 10.52 -1.05
C SER A 47 -0.27 10.38 0.32
N PHE A 48 0.16 11.18 1.29
CA PHE A 48 -0.50 11.23 2.61
C PHE A 48 -1.97 11.66 2.54
N TYR A 49 -2.35 12.35 1.45
CA TYR A 49 -3.73 12.81 1.22
C TYR A 49 -4.55 11.81 0.41
N SER A 50 -3.96 10.69 -0.04
CA SER A 50 -4.70 9.67 -0.77
C SER A 50 -5.68 8.96 0.14
N THR A 51 -6.94 8.91 -0.27
CA THR A 51 -8.00 8.21 0.47
C THR A 51 -8.12 6.76 0.03
N GLU A 52 -8.79 5.95 0.85
CA GLU A 52 -9.10 4.56 0.50
C GLU A 52 -9.94 4.47 -0.77
N ASP A 53 -10.89 5.38 -0.96
CA ASP A 53 -11.76 5.40 -2.14
C ASP A 53 -10.97 5.58 -3.44
N GLN A 54 -9.98 6.48 -3.45
CA GLN A 54 -9.13 6.71 -4.63
C GLN A 54 -8.33 5.45 -4.99
N VAL A 55 -7.79 4.77 -3.98
CA VAL A 55 -7.04 3.52 -4.18
C VAL A 55 -8.01 2.43 -4.67
N HIS A 56 -9.18 2.32 -4.06
CA HIS A 56 -10.20 1.35 -4.43
C HIS A 56 -10.62 1.52 -5.90
N GLU A 57 -10.88 2.73 -6.37
CA GLU A 57 -11.28 2.98 -7.75
C GLU A 57 -10.24 2.52 -8.77
N ILE A 58 -8.96 2.76 -8.50
CA ILE A 58 -7.86 2.35 -9.38
C ILE A 58 -7.73 0.82 -9.40
N PHE A 59 -7.72 0.18 -8.23
CA PHE A 59 -7.57 -1.27 -8.14
C PHE A 59 -8.82 -2.03 -8.57
N SER A 60 -10.00 -1.40 -8.50
CA SER A 60 -11.25 -2.00 -8.96
C SER A 60 -11.25 -2.26 -10.47
N LYS A 61 -10.44 -1.55 -11.27
CA LYS A 61 -10.28 -1.81 -12.71
C LYS A 61 -9.58 -3.13 -13.01
N SER A 62 -8.72 -3.58 -12.10
CA SER A 62 -7.96 -4.82 -12.23
C SER A 62 -8.66 -6.03 -11.61
N GLY A 63 -9.75 -5.83 -10.87
CA GLY A 63 -10.55 -6.90 -10.27
C GLY A 63 -11.25 -6.49 -8.98
N GLY A 64 -11.96 -7.44 -8.36
CA GLY A 64 -12.64 -7.22 -7.09
C GLY A 64 -11.67 -7.11 -5.91
N VAL A 65 -11.65 -5.96 -5.24
CA VAL A 65 -10.80 -5.74 -4.07
C VAL A 65 -11.51 -6.27 -2.82
N LYS A 66 -10.92 -7.26 -2.14
CA LYS A 66 -11.52 -7.86 -0.94
C LYS A 66 -11.34 -6.99 0.31
N ARG A 67 -10.20 -6.31 0.43
CA ARG A 67 -9.82 -5.49 1.60
C ARG A 67 -8.70 -4.55 1.21
N ILE A 68 -8.79 -3.30 1.66
CA ILE A 68 -7.69 -2.33 1.64
C ILE A 68 -7.26 -2.06 3.07
N VAL A 69 -5.94 -1.96 3.30
CA VAL A 69 -5.38 -1.62 4.60
C VAL A 69 -4.38 -0.49 4.38
N ILE A 70 -4.76 0.73 4.75
CA ILE A 70 -3.87 1.89 4.69
C ILE A 70 -2.99 1.90 5.93
N GLY A 71 -1.67 1.93 5.73
CA GLY A 71 -0.72 2.08 6.82
C GLY A 71 -0.89 3.44 7.47
N LEU A 72 -1.53 3.47 8.64
CA LEU A 72 -1.61 4.68 9.45
C LEU A 72 -0.21 5.00 9.97
N ASP A 73 0.23 6.24 9.74
CA ASP A 73 1.49 6.74 10.27
C ASP A 73 1.49 6.61 11.80
N LYS A 74 2.45 5.85 12.36
CA LYS A 74 2.63 5.73 13.81
C LYS A 74 3.01 7.07 14.46
N VAL A 75 3.45 8.05 13.65
CA VAL A 75 3.96 9.35 14.12
C VAL A 75 2.86 10.41 14.20
N LYS A 76 1.70 10.25 13.55
CA LYS A 76 0.62 11.27 13.58
C LYS A 76 -0.60 10.84 14.40
N LYS A 77 -0.38 10.75 15.72
CA LYS A 77 -1.44 11.03 16.72
C LYS A 77 -1.55 12.54 16.96
N THR A 78 -1.68 13.33 15.90
CA THR A 78 -2.04 14.73 16.05
C THR A 78 -2.99 15.07 14.92
N ALA A 79 -4.22 15.33 15.33
CA ALA A 79 -5.30 15.78 14.49
C ALA A 79 -4.80 16.85 13.54
N VAL A 80 -4.94 16.62 12.23
CA VAL A 80 -4.90 17.70 11.26
C VAL A 80 -6.26 18.39 11.37
N CYS A 81 -6.40 19.25 12.38
CA CYS A 81 -7.26 20.41 12.30
C CYS A 81 -6.39 21.49 11.65
N LEU A 82 -6.56 21.68 10.34
CA LEU A 82 -5.96 22.78 9.58
C LEU A 82 -7.10 23.49 8.85
N ASP A 83 -8.02 24.00 9.68
CA ASP A 83 -8.98 25.07 9.41
C ASP A 83 -9.33 25.60 10.81
N CYS A 84 -9.12 26.85 11.22
CA CYS A 84 -8.94 28.09 10.50
C CYS A 84 -7.94 28.97 11.27
N THR A 85 -7.09 29.67 10.54
CA THR A 85 -6.35 30.83 11.04
C THR A 85 -7.33 32.01 11.09
N GLU A 86 -7.97 32.25 12.24
CA GLU A 86 -8.48 33.58 12.59
C GLU A 86 -8.16 33.90 14.06
N PRO A 87 -7.50 35.03 14.36
CA PRO A 87 -7.14 35.40 15.71
C PRO A 87 -8.37 35.84 16.50
N LEU A 88 -8.62 35.21 17.65
CA LEU A 88 -9.64 35.64 18.61
C LEU A 88 -9.35 37.07 19.12
N PRO A 89 -10.36 37.94 19.25
CA PRO A 89 -10.20 39.35 19.58
C PRO A 89 -9.76 39.58 21.04
N GLN A 90 -8.94 40.63 21.24
CA GLN A 90 -8.32 41.09 22.50
C GLN A 90 -9.30 41.57 23.61
N SER A 91 -10.58 41.20 23.59
CA SER A 91 -11.57 41.65 24.59
C SER A 91 -11.82 40.67 25.74
N TRP A 92 -11.10 39.55 25.82
CA TRP A 92 -11.20 38.57 26.90
C TRP A 92 -9.87 38.37 27.64
N THR A 93 -9.34 39.46 28.19
CA THR A 93 -8.37 39.38 29.29
C THR A 93 -8.85 40.33 30.38
N ARG A 94 -9.75 39.83 31.22
CA ARG A 94 -10.07 40.39 32.53
C ARG A 94 -10.08 39.27 33.54
#